data_AF-A0A913ZV80-F1
#
_entry.id   AF-A0A913ZV80-F1
#
_cell.length_a   1.000
_cell.length_b   1.000
_cell.length_c   1.000
_cell.angle_alpha   90.00
_cell.angle_beta   90.00
_cell.angle_gamma   90.00
#
_symmetry.space_group_name_H-M   'P 1'
#
loop_
_entity.id
_entity.type
_entity.pdbx_description
1 polymer ?
#
loop_
_entity_poly.entity_id
_entity_poly.type
_entity_poly.pdbx_seq_one_letter_code
_entity_poly.pdbx_strand_id
1 'polypeptide(L)'
;MMNRVLIFSVLMAALCALASAGCPEGYTQRDWPNQHGNCYKVWTTPEWWFYAEHFCRVDGGWLATIRNEEDSIWINNFFVDHRGHTCIDWYWVGGDDILREGTWRWQDGSKVIYTNWFAGQPDNGGEEEDGMIVYVGSRKWNDNSTGRAAACFVCETYPTERQCSIVTSN
;
A
#
# COMPACT_ATOMS: atom_id res chain seq x y z
N MET A 1 6.46 50.56 -17.07
CA MET A 1 7.18 49.46 -16.37
C MET A 1 6.24 48.46 -15.69
N MET A 2 4.99 48.33 -16.15
CA MET A 2 3.95 47.51 -15.52
C MET A 2 3.54 46.35 -16.44
N ASN A 3 4.52 45.55 -16.89
CA ASN A 3 4.23 44.49 -17.87
C ASN A 3 5.18 43.28 -17.84
N ARG A 4 6.27 43.30 -17.07
CA ARG A 4 7.17 42.12 -16.95
C ARG A 4 6.85 41.27 -15.72
N VAL A 5 6.59 41.89 -14.57
CA VAL A 5 6.22 41.18 -13.33
C VAL A 5 4.88 40.46 -13.46
N LEU A 6 3.88 41.10 -14.09
CA LEU A 6 2.54 40.54 -14.32
C LEU A 6 2.54 39.33 -15.27
N ILE A 7 3.40 39.32 -16.28
CA ILE A 7 3.48 38.20 -17.25
C ILE A 7 4.12 36.96 -16.60
N PHE A 8 5.18 37.14 -15.79
CA PHE A 8 5.81 36.04 -15.06
C PHE A 8 4.88 35.43 -13.99
N SER A 9 4.08 36.25 -13.30
CA SER A 9 3.10 35.77 -12.31
C SER A 9 1.91 35.03 -12.93
N VAL A 10 1.45 35.44 -14.12
CA VAL A 10 0.36 34.74 -14.84
C VAL A 10 0.84 33.41 -15.44
N LEU A 11 2.10 33.32 -15.90
CA LEU A 11 2.71 32.08 -16.39
C LEU A 11 2.92 31.03 -15.28
N MET A 12 3.35 31.44 -14.08
CA MET A 12 3.45 30.54 -12.91
C MET A 12 2.08 30.03 -12.44
N ALA A 13 1.05 30.89 -12.46
CA ALA A 13 -0.32 30.49 -12.14
C ALA A 13 -0.91 29.52 -13.18
N ALA A 14 -0.59 29.70 -14.47
CA ALA A 14 -1.02 28.80 -15.55
C ALA A 14 -0.32 27.43 -15.51
N LEU A 15 0.93 27.36 -15.04
CA LEU A 15 1.66 26.10 -14.80
C LEU A 15 1.09 25.30 -13.61
N CYS A 16 0.58 25.97 -12.57
CA CYS A 16 -0.05 25.32 -11.41
C CYS A 16 -1.39 24.63 -11.76
N ALA A 17 -2.06 25.07 -12.83
CA ALA A 17 -3.34 24.50 -13.29
C ALA A 17 -3.19 23.18 -14.08
N LEU A 18 -1.95 22.70 -14.31
CA LEU A 18 -1.65 21.52 -15.14
C LEU A 18 -1.13 20.32 -14.33
N ALA A 19 -0.94 20.42 -13.01
CA ALA A 19 -0.52 19.29 -12.20
C ALA A 19 -1.69 18.32 -11.96
N SER A 20 -1.68 17.18 -12.66
CA SER A 20 -2.60 16.08 -12.41
C SER A 20 -2.34 15.49 -11.03
N ALA A 21 -3.39 15.25 -10.24
CA ALA A 21 -3.29 14.30 -9.13
C ALA A 21 -2.94 12.92 -9.71
N GLY A 22 -2.05 12.18 -9.05
CA GLY A 22 -1.54 10.92 -9.56
C GLY A 22 -0.80 10.13 -8.48
N CYS A 23 -0.39 8.92 -8.81
CA CYS A 23 0.39 8.11 -7.88
C CYS A 23 1.83 8.59 -7.77
N PRO A 24 2.48 8.42 -6.61
CA PRO A 24 3.91 8.62 -6.47
C PRO A 24 4.70 7.78 -7.49
N GLU A 25 5.95 8.16 -7.75
CA GLU A 25 6.81 7.45 -8.69
C GLU A 25 6.92 5.95 -8.35
N GLY A 26 6.73 5.09 -9.35
CA GLY A 26 6.78 3.64 -9.19
C GLY A 26 5.53 3.00 -8.58
N TYR A 27 4.50 3.79 -8.25
CA TYR A 27 3.20 3.28 -7.84
C TYR A 27 2.20 3.29 -9.02
N THR A 28 1.34 2.28 -9.04
CA THR A 28 0.26 2.13 -10.01
C THR A 28 -1.07 2.49 -9.35
N GLN A 29 -1.86 3.33 -10.02
CA GLN A 29 -3.20 3.67 -9.55
C GLN A 29 -4.14 2.49 -9.74
N ARG A 30 -4.92 2.18 -8.71
CA ARG A 30 -6.12 1.36 -8.90
C ARG A 30 -7.25 2.23 -9.43
N ASP A 31 -7.59 2.06 -10.70
CA ASP A 31 -8.71 2.77 -11.31
C ASP A 31 -10.05 2.16 -10.86
N TRP A 32 -10.84 2.94 -10.15
CA TRP A 32 -12.23 2.63 -9.84
C TRP A 32 -13.15 3.49 -10.72
N PRO A 33 -14.31 2.97 -11.17
CA PRO A 33 -15.29 3.80 -11.84
C PRO A 33 -15.68 5.01 -10.97
N ASN A 34 -15.29 6.22 -11.41
CA ASN A 34 -15.59 7.51 -10.80
C ASN A 34 -14.92 7.83 -9.44
N GLN A 35 -13.81 7.17 -9.09
CA GLN A 35 -13.01 7.52 -7.91
C GLN A 35 -11.51 7.40 -8.20
N HIS A 36 -10.72 8.33 -7.66
CA HIS A 36 -9.27 8.15 -7.59
C HIS A 36 -9.01 7.09 -6.51
N GLY A 37 -8.69 5.87 -6.92
CA GLY A 37 -8.31 4.81 -5.98
C GLY A 37 -6.90 5.01 -5.42
N ASN A 38 -6.56 4.20 -4.43
CA ASN A 38 -5.24 4.17 -3.83
C ASN A 38 -4.18 3.69 -4.83
N CYS A 39 -2.93 3.95 -4.49
CA CYS A 39 -1.75 3.67 -5.28
C CYS A 39 -1.02 2.47 -4.71
N TYR A 40 -0.57 1.54 -5.56
CA TYR A 40 0.05 0.30 -5.10
C TYR A 40 1.40 0.04 -5.78
N LYS A 41 2.30 -0.64 -5.07
CA LYS A 41 3.63 -1.01 -5.55
C LYS A 41 4.04 -2.38 -5.01
N VAL A 42 4.58 -3.24 -5.87
CA VAL A 42 5.14 -4.53 -5.46
C VAL A 42 6.63 -4.37 -5.20
N TRP A 43 7.09 -4.80 -4.02
CA TRP A 43 8.49 -4.99 -3.72
C TRP A 43 8.87 -6.45 -3.94
N THR A 44 9.79 -6.67 -4.88
CA THR A 44 10.17 -8.01 -5.33
C THR A 44 11.34 -8.61 -4.56
N THR A 45 11.96 -7.85 -3.66
CA THR A 45 12.96 -8.38 -2.72
C THR A 45 12.21 -8.91 -1.49
N PRO A 46 12.30 -10.22 -1.17
CA PRO A 46 11.62 -10.76 -0.02
C PRO A 46 12.18 -10.19 1.29
N GLU A 47 11.29 -9.78 2.18
CA GLU A 47 11.65 -9.18 3.47
C GLU A 47 10.78 -9.76 4.58
N TRP A 48 11.26 -9.66 5.83
CA TRP A 48 10.44 -9.94 7.00
C TRP A 48 9.33 -8.91 7.12
N TRP A 49 8.18 -9.29 7.71
CA TRP A 49 7.01 -8.41 7.76
C TRP A 49 7.32 -7.04 8.39
N PHE A 50 8.10 -6.98 9.48
CA PHE A 50 8.50 -5.71 10.10
C PHE A 50 9.31 -4.81 9.16
N TYR A 51 10.21 -5.40 8.36
CA TYR A 51 11.01 -4.65 7.40
C TYR A 51 10.18 -4.26 6.19
N ALA A 52 9.29 -5.13 5.71
CA ALA A 52 8.36 -4.84 4.63
C ALA A 52 7.48 -3.63 4.96
N GLU A 53 6.91 -3.59 6.18
CA GLU A 53 6.16 -2.43 6.66
C GLU A 53 7.04 -1.18 6.77
N HIS A 54 8.25 -1.30 7.32
CA HIS A 54 9.19 -0.20 7.38
C HIS A 54 9.52 0.37 5.98
N PHE A 55 9.74 -0.48 4.98
CA PHE A 55 10.00 -0.06 3.61
C PHE A 55 8.80 0.68 3.02
N CYS A 56 7.57 0.18 3.20
CA CYS A 56 6.38 0.90 2.75
C CYS A 56 6.26 2.26 3.43
N ARG A 57 6.55 2.37 4.73
CA ARG A 57 6.52 3.65 5.48
C ARG A 57 7.53 4.65 4.97
N VAL A 58 8.77 4.21 4.73
CA VAL A 58 9.84 5.06 4.18
C VAL A 58 9.49 5.52 2.75
N ASP A 59 8.79 4.67 1.99
CA ASP A 59 8.30 4.96 0.63
C ASP A 59 6.97 5.74 0.61
N GLY A 60 6.55 6.30 1.75
CA GLY A 60 5.40 7.19 1.86
C GLY A 60 4.04 6.50 1.95
N GLY A 61 4.00 5.21 2.28
CA GLY A 61 2.79 4.40 2.36
C GLY A 61 2.76 3.48 3.59
N TRP A 62 2.12 2.33 3.44
CA TRP A 62 2.03 1.22 4.40
C TRP A 62 1.82 -0.08 3.62
N LEU A 63 1.97 -1.25 4.26
CA LEU A 63 1.61 -2.51 3.62
C LEU A 63 0.12 -2.57 3.28
N ALA A 64 -0.23 -3.09 2.10
CA ALA A 64 -1.57 -3.00 1.53
C ALA A 64 -2.70 -3.49 2.45
N THR A 65 -3.82 -2.79 2.39
CA THR A 65 -5.06 -3.09 3.13
C THR A 65 -6.04 -3.84 2.21
N ILE A 66 -6.59 -4.96 2.67
CA ILE A 66 -7.65 -5.68 1.94
C ILE A 66 -9.01 -5.38 2.58
N ARG A 67 -9.77 -4.44 2.00
CA ARG A 67 -11.02 -3.94 2.61
C ARG A 67 -12.23 -4.79 2.28
N ASN A 68 -12.20 -5.51 1.17
CA ASN A 68 -13.30 -6.29 0.65
C ASN A 68 -12.77 -7.32 -0.38
N GLU A 69 -13.67 -8.14 -0.93
CA GLU A 69 -13.32 -9.14 -1.94
C GLU A 69 -12.75 -8.53 -3.23
N GLU A 70 -13.18 -7.32 -3.62
CA GLU A 70 -12.68 -6.67 -4.82
C GLU A 70 -11.23 -6.21 -4.65
N ASP A 71 -10.88 -5.66 -3.48
CA ASP A 71 -9.49 -5.39 -3.10
C ASP A 71 -8.66 -6.67 -3.16
N SER A 72 -9.18 -7.77 -2.61
CA SER A 72 -8.51 -9.08 -2.58
C SER A 72 -8.20 -9.59 -3.99
N ILE A 73 -9.16 -9.48 -4.92
CA ILE A 73 -8.98 -9.87 -6.32
C ILE A 73 -7.95 -8.96 -7.00
N TRP A 74 -8.11 -7.64 -6.86
CA TRP A 74 -7.27 -6.68 -7.57
C TRP A 74 -5.82 -6.71 -7.08
N ILE A 75 -5.59 -6.70 -5.77
CA ILE A 75 -4.24 -6.75 -5.17
C ILE A 75 -3.54 -8.03 -5.56
N ASN A 76 -4.24 -9.17 -5.57
CA ASN A 76 -3.65 -10.45 -5.96
C ASN A 76 -3.22 -10.47 -7.43
N ASN A 77 -4.07 -9.96 -8.34
CA ASN A 77 -3.72 -9.85 -9.75
C ASN A 77 -2.56 -8.87 -9.95
N PHE A 78 -2.60 -7.72 -9.28
CA PHE A 78 -1.52 -6.74 -9.30
C PHE A 78 -0.20 -7.35 -8.82
N PHE A 79 -0.22 -8.13 -7.75
CA PHE A 79 0.95 -8.87 -7.28
C PHE A 79 1.45 -9.88 -8.32
N VAL A 80 0.58 -10.71 -8.88
CA VAL A 80 0.94 -11.70 -9.90
C VAL A 80 1.58 -11.05 -11.14
N ASP A 81 1.06 -9.90 -11.57
CA ASP A 81 1.53 -9.19 -12.75
C ASP A 81 2.88 -8.49 -12.55
N HIS A 82 3.23 -8.13 -11.30
CA HIS A 82 4.42 -7.33 -10.99
C HIS A 82 5.47 -8.06 -10.12
N ARG A 83 5.19 -9.28 -9.66
CA ARG A 83 6.15 -10.06 -8.85
C ARG A 83 7.35 -10.52 -9.66
N GLY A 84 8.52 -10.49 -9.04
CA GLY A 84 9.77 -11.01 -9.62
C GLY A 84 9.97 -12.50 -9.36
N HIS A 85 10.99 -13.09 -9.98
CA HIS A 85 11.35 -14.52 -9.81
C HIS A 85 11.74 -14.93 -8.38
N THR A 86 12.10 -13.96 -7.55
CA THR A 86 12.42 -14.13 -6.12
C THR A 86 11.18 -14.28 -5.24
N CYS A 87 10.00 -13.96 -5.76
CA CYS A 87 8.75 -14.04 -5.02
C CYS A 87 8.18 -15.46 -5.04
N ILE A 88 7.80 -15.94 -3.86
CA ILE A 88 7.06 -17.19 -3.69
C ILE A 88 5.56 -16.97 -3.99
N ASP A 89 4.75 -18.01 -3.89
CA ASP A 89 3.28 -17.93 -4.03
C ASP A 89 2.57 -17.34 -2.79
N TRP A 90 3.31 -16.56 -2.01
CA TRP A 90 2.84 -15.87 -0.82
C TRP A 90 3.41 -14.45 -0.77
N TYR A 91 2.63 -13.50 -0.24
CA TYR A 91 3.06 -12.12 -0.10
C TYR A 91 2.47 -11.45 1.14
N TRP A 92 3.23 -10.50 1.71
CA TRP A 92 2.78 -9.73 2.87
C TRP A 92 1.78 -8.66 2.50
N VAL A 93 0.84 -8.46 3.42
CA VAL A 93 -0.11 -7.34 3.47
C VAL A 93 -0.12 -6.75 4.88
N GLY A 94 -0.77 -5.60 5.07
CA GLY A 94 -0.62 -4.78 6.28
C GLY A 94 -1.47 -5.21 7.46
N GLY A 95 -1.90 -6.47 7.53
CA GLY A 95 -2.65 -6.99 8.66
C GLY A 95 -1.67 -7.48 9.74
N ASP A 96 -1.92 -7.10 11.00
CA ASP A 96 -1.20 -7.65 12.15
C ASP A 96 -2.06 -7.68 13.42
N ASP A 97 -1.68 -8.52 14.37
CA ASP A 97 -2.18 -8.53 15.75
C ASP A 97 -1.06 -8.49 16.82
N ILE A 98 0.13 -7.99 16.43
CA ILE A 98 1.35 -7.86 17.27
C ILE A 98 1.09 -7.24 18.66
N LEU A 99 0.16 -6.28 18.75
CA LEU A 99 -0.14 -5.61 20.03
C LEU A 99 -1.00 -6.45 20.97
N ARG A 100 -1.84 -7.32 20.41
CA ARG A 100 -2.78 -8.15 21.15
C ARG A 100 -3.27 -9.28 20.24
N GLU A 101 -2.79 -10.48 20.56
CA GLU A 101 -3.22 -11.74 19.98
C GLU A 101 -4.74 -11.82 19.75
N GLY A 102 -5.12 -12.23 18.55
CA GLY A 102 -6.51 -12.36 18.10
C GLY A 102 -7.21 -11.03 17.81
N THR A 103 -6.50 -9.89 17.91
CA THR A 103 -7.03 -8.56 17.61
C THR A 103 -6.32 -7.92 16.42
N TRP A 104 -6.76 -8.32 15.22
CA TRP A 104 -6.19 -7.87 13.96
C TRP A 104 -6.53 -6.41 13.63
N ARG A 105 -5.55 -5.68 13.11
CA ARG A 105 -5.68 -4.31 12.59
C ARG A 105 -4.93 -4.16 11.27
N TRP A 106 -5.33 -3.16 10.49
CA TRP A 106 -4.58 -2.73 9.32
C TRP A 106 -3.59 -1.62 9.66
N GLN A 107 -2.47 -1.59 8.94
CA GLN A 107 -1.44 -0.56 9.08
C GLN A 107 -1.92 0.85 8.65
N ASP A 108 -2.99 0.98 7.87
CA ASP A 108 -3.66 2.28 7.63
C ASP A 108 -4.51 2.77 8.82
N GLY A 109 -4.59 1.99 9.90
CA GLY A 109 -5.39 2.30 11.08
C GLY A 109 -6.86 1.90 10.96
N SER A 110 -7.30 1.36 9.82
CA SER A 110 -8.65 0.84 9.67
C SER A 110 -8.84 -0.50 10.40
N LYS A 111 -10.10 -0.81 10.71
CA LYS A 111 -10.46 -2.07 11.38
C LYS A 111 -10.54 -3.21 10.35
N VAL A 112 -10.16 -4.41 10.76
CA VAL A 112 -10.38 -5.62 9.97
C VAL A 112 -11.87 -5.99 10.02
N ILE A 113 -12.59 -5.71 8.93
CA ILE A 113 -14.02 -6.02 8.76
C ILE A 113 -14.27 -7.15 7.75
N TYR A 114 -13.42 -7.24 6.73
CA TYR A 114 -13.39 -8.31 5.76
C TYR A 114 -12.33 -9.31 6.18
N THR A 115 -12.62 -10.60 6.05
CA THR A 115 -11.68 -11.68 6.37
C THR A 115 -11.72 -12.78 5.33
N ASN A 116 -10.56 -13.30 4.96
CA ASN A 116 -10.47 -14.47 4.07
C ASN A 116 -9.44 -15.50 4.56
N TRP A 117 -9.40 -15.78 5.86
CA TRP A 117 -8.49 -16.76 6.44
C TRP A 117 -8.62 -18.15 5.80
N PHE A 118 -7.53 -18.91 5.81
CA PHE A 118 -7.59 -20.36 5.63
C PHE A 118 -8.43 -21.00 6.74
N ALA A 119 -8.96 -22.20 6.45
CA ALA A 119 -9.68 -22.94 7.47
C ALA A 119 -8.72 -23.28 8.61
N GLY A 120 -9.08 -22.90 9.85
CA GLY A 120 -8.22 -23.06 11.02
C GLY A 120 -7.36 -21.85 11.36
N GLN A 121 -7.32 -20.82 10.51
CA GLN A 121 -6.50 -19.62 10.71
C GLN A 121 -7.31 -18.41 11.20
N PRO A 122 -6.68 -17.44 11.89
CA PRO A 122 -5.29 -17.47 12.37
C PRO A 122 -5.13 -18.45 13.55
N ASP A 123 -4.03 -19.21 13.58
CA ASP A 123 -3.76 -20.24 14.58
C ASP A 123 -2.63 -19.89 15.55
N ASN A 124 -1.96 -18.76 15.33
CA ASN A 124 -0.78 -18.30 16.03
C ASN A 124 0.24 -19.43 16.22
N GLY A 125 0.65 -20.04 15.10
CA GLY A 125 1.54 -21.19 15.07
C GLY A 125 2.81 -20.96 15.89
N GLY A 126 2.97 -21.73 16.97
CA GLY A 126 4.15 -21.61 17.84
C GLY A 126 4.20 -20.33 18.69
N GLU A 127 3.08 -19.61 18.83
CA GLU A 127 2.93 -18.37 19.62
C GLU A 127 3.77 -17.18 19.12
N GLU A 128 4.12 -17.15 17.83
CA GLU A 128 5.02 -16.13 17.24
C GLU A 128 4.58 -15.66 15.84
N GLU A 129 3.31 -15.85 15.46
CA GLU A 129 2.77 -15.53 14.12
C GLU A 129 1.79 -14.35 14.15
N ASP A 130 2.32 -13.13 14.05
CA ASP A 130 1.49 -11.92 14.15
C ASP A 130 1.28 -11.16 12.82
N GLY A 131 1.80 -11.67 11.70
CA GLY A 131 1.85 -10.95 10.41
C GLY A 131 0.96 -11.59 9.34
N MET A 132 0.11 -10.82 8.68
CA MET A 132 -0.80 -11.35 7.65
C MET A 132 -0.10 -11.59 6.32
N ILE A 133 -0.15 -12.83 5.84
CA ILE A 133 0.36 -13.25 4.54
C ILE A 133 -0.76 -13.84 3.67
N VAL A 134 -0.72 -13.57 2.37
CA VAL A 134 -1.76 -14.00 1.41
C VAL A 134 -1.22 -15.04 0.44
N TYR A 135 -1.94 -16.15 0.30
CA TYR A 135 -1.63 -17.17 -0.72
C TYR A 135 -2.17 -16.78 -2.09
N VAL A 136 -1.30 -16.73 -3.09
CA VAL A 136 -1.63 -16.31 -4.46
C VAL A 136 -2.74 -17.15 -5.09
N GLY A 137 -2.70 -18.48 -4.88
CA GLY A 137 -3.60 -19.41 -5.57
C GLY A 137 -5.07 -19.34 -5.13
N SER A 138 -5.35 -18.85 -3.91
CA SER A 138 -6.73 -18.78 -3.38
C SER A 138 -7.11 -17.43 -2.77
N ARG A 139 -6.14 -16.51 -2.63
CA ARG A 139 -6.26 -15.23 -1.92
C ARG A 139 -6.57 -15.37 -0.43
N LYS A 140 -6.43 -16.58 0.11
CA LYS A 140 -6.65 -16.86 1.52
C LYS A 140 -5.46 -16.45 2.36
N TRP A 141 -5.75 -16.11 3.61
CA TRP A 141 -4.78 -15.52 4.52
C TRP A 141 -4.29 -16.55 5.54
N ASN A 142 -3.03 -16.42 5.91
CA ASN A 142 -2.40 -17.03 7.07
C ASN A 142 -1.82 -15.90 7.92
N ASP A 143 -1.70 -16.11 9.20
CA ASP A 143 -0.76 -15.41 10.07
C ASP A 143 0.60 -16.11 9.97
N ASN A 144 1.70 -15.35 10.04
CA ASN A 144 3.04 -15.92 9.90
C ASN A 144 4.04 -15.05 10.66
N SER A 145 5.20 -15.60 10.97
CA SER A 145 6.21 -14.97 11.81
C SER A 145 6.74 -13.69 11.17
N THR A 146 6.56 -12.59 11.91
CA THR A 146 6.89 -11.22 11.47
C THR A 146 8.39 -10.94 11.38
N GLY A 147 9.23 -11.80 11.98
CA GLY A 147 10.69 -11.66 12.04
C GLY A 147 11.50 -12.91 11.64
N ARG A 148 10.84 -13.97 11.15
CA ARG A 148 11.52 -15.22 10.75
C ARG A 148 11.13 -15.74 9.36
N ALA A 149 10.02 -15.25 8.79
CA ALA A 149 9.62 -15.55 7.42
C ALA A 149 9.89 -14.34 6.52
N ALA A 150 10.37 -14.57 5.30
CA ALA A 150 10.57 -13.52 4.30
C ALA A 150 9.66 -13.76 3.09
N ALA A 151 9.02 -12.70 2.61
CA ALA A 151 8.18 -12.73 1.41
C ALA A 151 8.22 -11.38 0.69
N CYS A 152 7.92 -11.41 -0.61
CA CYS A 152 7.62 -10.18 -1.34
C CYS A 152 6.36 -9.54 -0.77
N PHE A 153 6.15 -8.25 -1.05
CA PHE A 153 5.10 -7.49 -0.38
C PHE A 153 4.51 -6.41 -1.26
N VAL A 154 3.28 -6.01 -0.94
CA VAL A 154 2.55 -4.95 -1.65
C VAL A 154 2.45 -3.74 -0.72
N CYS A 155 2.98 -2.60 -1.14
CA CYS A 155 2.73 -1.33 -0.49
C CYS A 155 1.50 -0.65 -1.09
N GLU A 156 0.84 0.14 -0.27
CA GLU A 156 -0.28 1.00 -0.60
C GLU A 156 0.01 2.42 -0.10
N THR A 157 -0.42 3.43 -0.86
CA THR A 157 -0.38 4.83 -0.46
C THR A 157 -1.53 5.61 -1.10
N TYR A 158 -1.76 6.82 -0.63
CA TYR A 158 -2.70 7.73 -1.26
C TYR A 158 -2.09 8.36 -2.53
N PRO A 159 -2.90 8.71 -3.54
CA PRO A 159 -2.45 9.59 -4.62
C PRO A 159 -1.88 10.89 -4.03
N THR A 160 -0.86 11.45 -4.66
CA THR A 160 -0.29 12.72 -4.22
C THR A 160 -1.34 13.83 -4.33
N GLU A 161 -1.61 14.53 -3.24
CA GLU A 161 -2.45 15.73 -3.27
C GLU A 161 -1.81 16.82 -4.14
N ARG A 162 -2.65 17.68 -4.72
CA ARG A 162 -2.19 18.83 -5.52
C ARG A 162 -1.39 19.78 -4.63
N GLN A 163 -0.06 19.77 -4.72
CA GLN A 163 0.73 20.88 -4.18
C GLN A 163 0.60 22.11 -5.11
N CYS A 164 -0.42 22.93 -4.89
CA CYS A 164 -0.29 24.37 -5.16
C CYS A 164 -0.17 25.08 -3.81
N SER A 165 1.01 24.98 -3.19
CA SER A 165 1.38 25.90 -2.12
C SER A 165 1.71 27.24 -2.77
N ILE A 166 0.80 28.21 -2.72
CA ILE A 166 1.20 29.60 -2.89
C ILE A 166 2.06 29.91 -1.67
N VAL A 167 3.39 29.81 -1.82
CA VAL A 167 4.32 30.35 -0.84
C VAL A 167 4.17 31.87 -0.91
N THR A 168 3.29 32.44 -0.10
CA THR A 168 3.35 33.89 0.17
C THR A 168 4.50 34.09 1.15
N SER A 169 5.68 34.38 0.62
CA SER A 169 6.76 34.94 1.42
C SER A 169 6.34 36.34 1.87
N ASN A 170 6.20 36.53 3.18
CA ASN A 170 6.16 37.85 3.80
C ASN A 170 7.53 38.52 3.72
#